data_AF-A0A0B1TBA3-F1
#
_entry.id   AF-A0A0B1TBA3-F1
#
_cell.length_a   1.000
_cell.length_b   1.000
_cell.length_c   1.000
_cell.angle_alpha   90.00
_cell.angle_beta   90.00
_cell.angle_gamma   90.00
#
_symmetry.space_group_name_H-M   'P 1'
#
loop_
_entity.id
_entity.type
_entity.pdbx_description
1 polymer ?
#
loop_
_entity_poly.entity_id
_entity_poly.type
_entity_poly.pdbx_seq_one_letter_code
_entity_poly.pdbx_strand_id
1 'polypeptide(L)'
;MGSMMTDAEDRLMVDLFRGYNSLVQPIRNKTDLPMIIKIAMQLVLLINVDEKEQVMHTNVWLTLKWQDFQLQWEPNDYDGITQIRVAPDKIWLPDIVLFNK
;
A
#
# COMPACT_ATOMS: atom_id res chain seq x y z
N MET A 1 29.03 2.58 -10.19
CA MET A 1 27.61 2.81 -10.58
C MET A 1 26.63 2.59 -9.43
N GLY A 2 26.87 1.70 -8.46
CA GLY A 2 25.93 1.43 -7.36
C GLY A 2 25.89 2.43 -6.18
N SER A 3 26.67 3.51 -6.19
CA SER A 3 26.73 4.49 -5.08
C SER A 3 25.88 5.74 -5.31
N MET A 4 25.49 6.05 -6.56
CA MET A 4 24.69 7.25 -6.86
C MET A 4 23.18 7.01 -6.66
N MET A 5 22.70 5.82 -7.03
CA MET A 5 21.29 5.44 -6.86
C MET A 5 20.86 5.38 -5.39
N THR A 6 21.75 4.96 -4.48
CA THR A 6 21.47 4.94 -3.05
C THR A 6 21.29 6.35 -2.50
N ASP A 7 22.13 7.30 -2.92
CA ASP A 7 22.07 8.68 -2.43
C ASP A 7 20.78 9.38 -2.88
N ALA A 8 20.35 9.16 -4.13
CA ALA A 8 19.09 9.72 -4.64
C ALA A 8 17.86 9.09 -3.97
N GLU A 9 17.86 7.77 -3.77
CA GLU A 9 16.78 7.06 -3.06
C GLU A 9 16.71 7.49 -1.58
N ASP A 10 17.84 7.63 -0.90
CA ASP A 10 17.90 8.08 0.49
C ASP A 10 17.38 9.52 0.64
N ARG A 11 17.75 10.43 -0.27
CA ARG A 11 17.19 11.80 -0.29
C ARG A 11 15.68 11.78 -0.53
N LEU A 12 15.21 11.01 -1.51
CA LEU A 12 13.79 10.87 -1.81
C LEU A 12 13.01 10.37 -0.58
N MET A 13 13.56 9.38 0.12
CA MET A 13 12.97 8.86 1.35
C MET A 13 12.89 9.92 2.45
N VAL A 14 13.94 10.71 2.65
CA VAL A 14 13.92 11.81 3.63
C VAL A 14 12.86 12.85 3.25
N ASP A 15 12.79 13.24 1.98
CA ASP A 15 11.88 14.29 1.51
C ASP A 15 10.40 13.86 1.55
N LEU A 16 10.08 12.64 1.09
CA LEU A 16 8.70 12.13 1.10
C LEU A 16 8.14 11.94 2.51
N PHE A 17 8.96 11.45 3.44
CA PHE A 17 8.51 11.14 4.80
C PHE A 17 8.65 12.33 5.76
N ARG A 18 9.16 13.48 5.29
CA ARG A 18 9.24 14.69 6.10
C ARG A 18 7.84 15.26 6.36
N GLY A 19 7.31 14.99 7.55
CA GLY A 19 5.98 15.47 7.96
C GLY A 19 4.83 14.60 7.46
N TYR A 20 5.12 13.46 6.82
CA TYR A 20 4.12 12.46 6.51
C TYR A 20 3.56 11.85 7.81
N ASN A 21 2.23 11.76 7.92
CA ASN A 21 1.57 11.17 9.08
C ASN A 21 0.76 9.93 8.64
N SER A 22 1.27 8.75 8.97
CA SER A 22 0.64 7.46 8.62
C SER A 22 -0.68 7.20 9.35
N LEU A 23 -1.01 7.96 10.40
CA LEU A 23 -2.26 7.83 11.14
C LEU A 23 -3.42 8.56 10.45
N VAL A 24 -3.13 9.43 9.49
CA VAL A 24 -4.13 10.27 8.82
C VAL A 24 -4.38 9.76 7.42
N GLN A 25 -5.66 9.59 7.07
CA GLN A 25 -6.05 9.20 5.73
C GLN A 25 -5.57 10.25 4.71
N PRO A 26 -4.87 9.83 3.63
CA PRO A 26 -4.27 10.75 2.67
C PRO A 26 -5.32 11.29 1.69
N ILE A 27 -6.10 12.28 2.12
CA ILE A 27 -7.05 13.02 1.28
C ILE A 27 -6.64 14.51 1.24
N ARG A 28 -6.61 15.11 0.04
CA ARG A 28 -6.25 16.53 -0.15
C ARG A 28 -7.31 17.47 0.42
N ASN A 29 -8.57 17.29 0.00
CA ASN A 29 -9.71 18.07 0.47
C ASN A 29 -10.91 17.17 0.77
N LYS A 30 -11.81 17.61 1.66
CA LYS A 30 -13.06 16.87 1.94
C LYS A 30 -13.95 16.66 0.71
N THR A 31 -13.76 17.44 -0.34
CA THR A 31 -14.42 17.29 -1.64
C THR A 31 -13.86 16.15 -2.48
N ASP A 32 -12.63 15.70 -2.22
CA ASP A 32 -11.98 14.61 -2.96
C ASP A 32 -12.34 13.23 -2.40
N LEU A 33 -13.33 13.18 -1.51
CA LEU A 33 -13.98 11.96 -1.08
C LEU A 33 -14.93 11.46 -2.18
N PRO A 34 -14.97 10.14 -2.47
CA PRO A 34 -14.34 9.05 -1.72
C PRO A 34 -12.92 8.69 -2.17
N MET A 35 -12.08 8.25 -1.22
CA MET A 35 -10.81 7.60 -1.54
C MET A 35 -11.08 6.18 -2.05
N ILE A 36 -10.58 5.86 -3.24
CA ILE A 36 -10.82 4.58 -3.92
C ILE A 36 -9.71 3.59 -3.57
N ILE A 37 -10.08 2.48 -2.93
CA ILE A 37 -9.20 1.34 -2.68
C ILE A 37 -9.56 0.23 -3.67
N LYS A 38 -8.64 -0.12 -4.55
CA LYS A 38 -8.79 -1.24 -5.47
C LYS A 38 -8.30 -2.50 -4.77
N ILE A 39 -9.16 -3.51 -4.75
CA ILE A 39 -8.88 -4.80 -4.14
C ILE A 39 -8.87 -5.85 -5.24
N ALA A 40 -7.81 -6.64 -5.29
CA ALA A 40 -7.76 -7.86 -6.08
C ALA A 40 -7.50 -9.04 -5.15
N MET A 41 -8.20 -10.13 -5.39
CA MET A 41 -8.05 -11.36 -4.62
C MET A 41 -7.71 -12.51 -5.57
N GLN A 42 -6.70 -13.28 -5.19
CA GLN A 42 -6.32 -14.50 -5.88
C GLN A 42 -6.44 -15.67 -4.91
N LEU A 43 -7.28 -16.64 -5.24
CA LEU A 43 -7.36 -17.89 -4.50
C LEU A 43 -6.10 -18.71 -4.81
N VAL A 44 -5.34 -19.03 -3.77
CA VAL A 44 -4.12 -19.82 -3.88
C VAL A 44 -4.43 -21.30 -3.68
N LEU A 45 -5.18 -21.62 -2.61
CA LEU A 45 -5.49 -23.00 -2.26
C LEU A 45 -6.83 -23.08 -1.52
N LEU A 46 -7.61 -24.11 -1.88
CA LEU A 46 -8.74 -24.59 -1.09
C LEU A 46 -8.24 -25.70 -0.16
N ILE A 47 -8.21 -25.44 1.14
CA ILE A 47 -7.63 -26.36 2.14
C ILE A 47 -8.66 -27.40 2.59
N ASN A 48 -9.86 -26.94 2.96
CA ASN A 48 -10.94 -27.80 3.44
C ASN A 48 -12.29 -27.10 3.25
N VAL A 49 -13.34 -27.88 3.05
CA VAL A 49 -14.75 -27.48 3.10
C VAL A 49 -15.43 -28.39 4.12
N ASP A 50 -15.81 -27.83 5.27
CA ASP A 50 -16.67 -28.50 6.23
C ASP A 50 -18.12 -28.18 5.88
N GLU A 51 -18.78 -29.09 5.15
CA GLU A 51 -20.17 -28.91 4.75
C GLU A 51 -21.15 -28.98 5.93
N LYS A 52 -20.78 -29.66 7.02
CA LYS A 52 -21.66 -29.77 8.19
C LYS A 52 -21.66 -28.47 8.98
N GLU A 53 -20.49 -27.90 9.19
CA GLU A 53 -20.32 -26.64 9.93
C GLU A 53 -20.40 -25.40 9.02
N GLN A 54 -20.53 -25.59 7.70
CA GLN A 54 -20.60 -24.54 6.67
C GLN A 54 -19.37 -23.61 6.67
N VAL A 55 -18.18 -24.19 6.91
CA VAL A 55 -16.90 -23.45 6.99
C VAL A 55 -15.97 -23.86 5.85
N MET A 56 -15.34 -22.86 5.22
CA MET A 56 -14.36 -23.04 4.15
C MET A 56 -13.00 -22.50 4.58
N HIS A 57 -11.97 -23.34 4.57
CA HIS A 57 -10.59 -22.94 4.85
C HIS A 57 -9.85 -22.73 3.52
N THR A 58 -9.33 -21.52 3.30
CA THR A 58 -8.60 -21.18 2.07
C THR A 58 -7.38 -20.33 2.35
N ASN A 59 -6.38 -20.42 1.45
CA ASN A 59 -5.32 -19.44 1.35
C ASN A 59 -5.62 -18.51 0.19
N VAL A 60 -5.61 -17.21 0.46
CA VAL A 60 -5.82 -16.17 -0.55
C VAL A 60 -4.67 -15.17 -0.53
N TRP A 61 -4.32 -14.63 -1.69
CA TRP A 61 -3.50 -13.43 -1.81
C TRP A 61 -4.40 -12.24 -2.02
N LEU A 62 -4.28 -11.25 -1.15
CA LEU A 62 -5.00 -9.98 -1.22
C LEU A 62 -4.03 -8.89 -1.68
N THR A 63 -4.35 -8.25 -2.80
CA THR A 63 -3.60 -7.11 -3.33
C THR A 63 -4.45 -5.86 -3.18
N LEU A 64 -3.89 -4.86 -2.51
CA LEU A 64 -4.52 -3.58 -2.27
C LEU A 64 -3.77 -2.50 -3.05
N LYS A 65 -4.51 -1.63 -3.74
CA LYS A 65 -3.94 -0.50 -4.47
C LYS A 65 -4.79 0.75 -4.22
N TRP A 66 -4.15 1.78 -3.68
CA TRP A 66 -4.72 3.11 -3.49
C TRP A 66 -3.71 4.17 -3.97
N GLN A 67 -4.14 5.43 -4.01
CA GLN A 67 -3.29 6.55 -4.36
C GLN A 67 -3.14 7.44 -3.12
N ASP A 68 -1.90 7.65 -2.69
CA ASP A 68 -1.55 8.62 -1.66
C ASP A 68 -1.05 9.90 -2.34
N PHE A 69 -1.61 11.05 -1.97
CA PHE A 69 -1.22 12.30 -2.59
C PHE A 69 0.05 12.91 -2.00
N GLN A 70 0.42 12.52 -0.78
CA GLN A 70 1.62 13.01 -0.08
C GLN A 70 2.87 12.27 -0.56
N LEU A 71 2.71 11.04 -1.05
CA LEU A 71 3.79 10.20 -1.56
C LEU A 71 3.94 10.34 -3.08
N GLN A 72 4.14 11.57 -3.55
CA GLN A 72 4.31 11.90 -4.97
C GLN A 72 5.62 12.67 -5.17
N TRP A 73 6.35 12.37 -6.25
CA TRP A 73 7.59 13.04 -6.61
C TRP A 73 7.76 13.07 -8.13
N GLU A 74 8.61 13.98 -8.61
CA GLU A 74 9.04 14.02 -9.99
C GLU A 74 10.30 13.15 -10.18
N PRO A 75 10.27 12.08 -11.01
CA PRO A 75 11.41 11.18 -11.16
C PRO A 75 12.70 11.87 -11.60
N ASN A 76 12.61 12.97 -12.35
CA ASN A 76 13.77 13.71 -12.86
C ASN A 76 14.61 14.36 -11.74
N ASP A 77 14.02 14.60 -10.56
CA ASP A 77 14.72 15.19 -9.41
C ASP A 77 15.51 14.14 -8.60
N TYR A 78 15.27 12.85 -8.85
CA TYR A 78 15.81 11.72 -8.10
C TYR A 78 16.30 10.61 -9.04
N ASP A 79 17.15 10.96 -10.00
CA ASP A 79 17.83 10.01 -10.91
C ASP A 79 16.90 9.04 -11.67
N GLY A 80 15.67 9.46 -11.95
CA GLY A 80 14.67 8.67 -12.67
C GLY A 80 14.00 7.57 -11.84
N ILE A 81 14.08 7.63 -10.50
CA ILE A 81 13.37 6.69 -9.62
C ILE A 81 11.87 6.83 -9.83
N THR A 82 11.19 5.75 -10.21
CA THR A 82 9.73 5.71 -10.42
C THR A 82 8.99 4.85 -9.40
N GLN A 83 9.73 4.06 -8.61
CA GLN A 83 9.17 3.22 -7.57
C GLN A 83 10.20 3.04 -6.45
N ILE A 84 9.71 3.09 -5.22
CA ILE A 84 10.46 2.74 -4.00
C ILE A 84 9.72 1.65 -3.23
N ARG A 85 10.43 0.94 -2.37
CA ARG A 85 9.84 -0.04 -1.45
C ARG A 85 9.92 0.49 -0.04
N VAL A 86 8.77 0.57 0.61
CA VAL A 86 8.67 1.10 1.98
C VAL A 86 8.02 0.04 2.86
N ALA A 87 8.48 -0.04 4.10
CA ALA A 87 7.86 -0.90 5.11
C ALA A 87 6.40 -0.44 5.38
N PRO A 88 5.43 -1.37 5.47
CA PRO A 88 4.01 -1.01 5.58
C PRO A 88 3.67 -0.13 6.79
N ASP A 89 4.41 -0.26 7.90
CA ASP A 89 4.23 0.50 9.14
C ASP A 89 4.56 2.00 9.02
N LYS A 90 5.25 2.41 7.94
CA LYS A 90 5.63 3.80 7.70
C LYS A 90 4.62 4.58 6.85
N ILE A 91 3.64 3.90 6.26
CA ILE A 91 2.62 4.50 5.38
C ILE A 91 1.23 4.31 5.97
N TRP A 92 0.29 5.16 5.59
CA TRP A 92 -1.11 4.92 5.87
C TRP A 92 -1.58 3.66 5.12
N LEU A 93 -2.26 2.76 5.84
CA LEU A 93 -2.83 1.53 5.28
C LEU A 93 -4.34 1.51 5.55
N PRO A 94 -5.16 1.08 4.58
CA PRO A 94 -6.58 0.85 4.82
C PRO A 94 -6.77 -0.34 5.77
N ASP A 95 -7.66 -0.17 6.75
CA ASP A 95 -8.12 -1.28 7.59
C ASP A 95 -9.17 -2.11 6.84
N ILE A 96 -8.85 -3.37 6.56
CA ILE A 96 -9.70 -4.29 5.81
C ILE A 96 -9.85 -5.56 6.62
N VAL A 97 -11.09 -5.83 7.03
CA VAL A 97 -11.44 -6.99 7.84
C VAL A 97 -12.45 -7.86 7.12
N LEU A 98 -12.29 -9.17 7.25
CA LEU A 98 -13.29 -10.13 6.83
C LEU A 98 -14.38 -10.20 7.91
N PHE A 99 -15.61 -9.87 7.54
CA PHE A 99 -16.74 -9.90 8.49
C PHE A 99 -17.20 -11.31 8.82
N ASN A 100 -17.16 -12.23 7.84
CA ASN A 100 -17.58 -13.61 8.05
C ASN A 100 -16.37 -14.46 8.44
N LYS A 101 -16.35 -14.95 9.68
CA LYS A 101 -15.27 -15.77 10.22
C LYS A 101 -15.68 -17.23 10.28
#